data_AF-A0A1W1E6G2-F1
#
_entry.id   AF-A0A1W1E6G2-F1
#
_cell.length_a   1.000
_cell.length_b   1.000
_cell.length_c   1.000
_cell.angle_alpha   90.00
_cell.angle_beta   90.00
_cell.angle_gamma   90.00
#
_symmetry.space_group_name_H-M   'P 1'
#
loop_
_entity.id
_entity.type
_entity.pdbx_description
1 polymer ?
#
loop_
_entity_poly.entity_id
_entity_poly.type
_entity_poly.pdbx_seq_one_letter_code
_entity_poly.pdbx_strand_id
1 'polypeptide(L)'
;MARVYLDNLPKEDLAQVEIYSCGPHPMLEAVAKLAEEYDLPCQVSLEEYMACAVGGCAGCVVEVQSENGAAMKRVCVDGPIFDARTVF
;
A
#
# COMPACT_ATOMS: atom_id res chain seq x y z
N MET A 1 9.67 -16.48 1.82
CA MET A 1 11.04 -15.92 1.89
C MET A 1 11.10 -14.65 2.74
N ALA A 2 10.27 -13.62 2.48
CA ALA A 2 10.24 -12.39 3.29
C ALA A 2 10.06 -12.65 4.80
N ARG A 3 9.09 -13.49 5.17
CA ARG A 3 8.83 -13.86 6.57
C ARG A 3 10.07 -14.44 7.29
N VAL A 4 10.73 -15.42 6.66
CA VAL A 4 11.95 -16.02 7.19
C VAL A 4 13.05 -14.98 7.37
N TYR A 5 13.18 -14.03 6.46
CA TYR A 5 14.16 -12.95 6.60
C TYR A 5 13.84 -12.05 7.80
N LEU A 6 12.59 -11.59 7.93
CA LEU A 6 12.14 -10.74 9.04
C LEU A 6 12.26 -11.43 10.40
N ASP A 7 11.93 -12.73 10.47
CA ASP A 7 12.03 -13.53 11.70
C ASP A 7 13.47 -13.64 12.24
N ASN A 8 14.48 -13.49 11.37
CA ASN A 8 15.88 -13.62 11.75
C ASN A 8 16.57 -12.27 12.01
N LEU A 9 15.87 -11.15 11.87
CA LEU A 9 16.45 -9.84 12.17
C LEU A 9 16.43 -9.53 13.67
N PRO A 10 17.49 -8.91 14.21
CA PRO A 10 17.45 -8.26 15.52
C PRO A 10 16.33 -7.22 15.58
N LYS A 11 15.75 -7.00 16.77
CA LYS A 11 14.68 -6.00 16.95
C LYS A 11 15.09 -4.58 16.55
N GLU A 12 16.35 -4.24 16.77
CA GLU A 12 16.93 -2.94 16.42
C GLU A 12 16.92 -2.72 14.89
N ASP A 13 17.25 -3.77 14.14
CA ASP A 13 17.24 -3.74 12.68
C ASP A 13 15.82 -3.76 12.12
N LEU A 14 14.91 -4.54 12.72
CA LEU A 14 13.49 -4.56 12.35
C LEU A 14 12.85 -3.17 12.44
N ALA A 15 13.21 -2.37 13.45
CA ALA A 15 12.72 -1.00 13.61
C ALA A 15 13.18 -0.03 12.50
N GLN A 16 14.09 -0.46 11.63
CA GLN A 16 14.61 0.30 10.49
C GLN A 16 14.11 -0.26 9.13
N VAL A 17 13.20 -1.24 9.14
CA VAL A 17 12.65 -1.85 7.92
C VAL A 17 11.40 -1.12 7.46
N GLU A 18 11.29 -0.92 6.15
CA GLU A 18 10.07 -0.49 5.48
C GLU A 18 9.82 -1.38 4.26
N ILE A 19 8.54 -1.68 4.00
CA ILE A 19 8.12 -2.54 2.90
C ILE A 19 7.60 -1.67 1.75
N TYR A 20 8.06 -1.98 0.53
CA TYR A 20 7.58 -1.36 -0.69
C TYR A 20 7.13 -2.46 -1.65
N SER A 21 5.95 -2.32 -2.25
CA SER A 21 5.43 -3.32 -3.19
C SER A 21 4.64 -2.73 -4.34
N CYS A 22 4.71 -3.40 -5.48
CA CYS A 22 3.88 -3.18 -6.66
C CYS A 22 3.51 -4.54 -7.25
N GLY A 23 2.30 -4.66 -7.80
CA GLY A 23 1.85 -5.88 -8.45
C GLY A 23 0.36 -6.11 -8.27
N PRO A 24 -0.12 -7.35 -8.53
CA PRO A 24 -1.55 -7.65 -8.50
C PRO A 24 -2.18 -7.38 -7.13
N HIS A 25 -3.43 -6.92 -7.12
CA HIS A 25 -4.14 -6.56 -5.89
C HIS A 25 -4.11 -7.65 -4.80
N PRO A 26 -4.34 -8.95 -5.08
CA PRO A 26 -4.25 -10.00 -4.04
C PRO A 26 -2.83 -10.18 -3.47
N MET A 27 -1.80 -9.85 -4.26
CA MET A 27 -0.42 -9.87 -3.79
C MET A 27 -0.16 -8.69 -2.85
N LEU A 28 -0.65 -7.50 -3.20
CA LEU A 28 -0.51 -6.31 -2.36
C LEU A 28 -1.26 -6.47 -1.02
N GLU A 29 -2.45 -7.08 -1.03
CA GLU A 29 -3.19 -7.42 0.19
C GLU A 29 -2.39 -8.39 1.09
N ALA A 30 -1.77 -9.42 0.49
CA ALA A 30 -0.91 -10.35 1.24
C ALA A 30 0.33 -9.66 1.82
N VAL A 31 0.91 -8.69 1.11
CA VAL A 31 2.04 -7.88 1.60
C VAL A 31 1.60 -6.93 2.71
N ALA A 32 0.45 -6.27 2.58
CA ALA A 32 -0.13 -5.40 3.60
C ALA A 32 -0.34 -6.16 4.91
N LYS A 33 -0.91 -7.36 4.83
CA LYS A 33 -1.08 -8.24 5.99
C LYS A 33 0.26 -8.65 6.62
N LEU A 34 1.26 -8.98 5.80
CA LEU A 34 2.60 -9.28 6.32
C LEU A 34 3.19 -8.06 7.04
N ALA A 35 3.04 -6.85 6.49
CA ALA A 35 3.54 -5.64 7.12
C ALA A 35 2.85 -5.38 8.46
N GLU A 36 1.52 -5.55 8.53
CA GLU A 36 0.74 -5.42 9.76
C GLU A 36 1.19 -6.42 10.83
N GLU A 37 1.42 -7.70 10.47
CA GLU A 37 1.86 -8.74 11.39
C GLU A 37 3.20 -8.41 12.09
N TYR A 38 4.07 -7.65 11.44
CA TYR A 38 5.38 -7.22 11.98
C TYR A 38 5.38 -5.76 12.45
N ASP A 39 4.23 -5.07 12.42
CA ASP A 39 4.08 -3.64 12.67
C ASP A 39 5.08 -2.77 11.88
N LEU A 40 5.29 -3.11 10.60
CA LEU A 40 6.18 -2.39 9.70
C LEU A 40 5.42 -1.38 8.85
N PRO A 41 6.04 -0.23 8.52
CA PRO A 41 5.51 0.67 7.51
C PRO A 41 5.52 -0.01 6.14
N CYS A 42 4.46 0.20 5.35
CA CYS A 42 4.32 -0.42 4.04
C CYS A 42 3.67 0.52 3.04
N GLN A 43 4.37 0.76 1.93
CA GLN A 43 3.87 1.53 0.81
C GLN A 43 3.57 0.61 -0.38
N VAL A 44 2.41 0.80 -0.98
CA VAL A 44 1.92 0.01 -2.10
C VAL A 44 1.63 0.92 -3.29
N SER A 45 2.12 0.53 -4.47
CA SER A 45 1.75 1.17 -5.73
C SER A 45 0.52 0.47 -6.29
N LEU A 46 -0.63 1.14 -6.25
CA LEU A 46 -1.86 0.60 -6.81
C LEU A 46 -1.88 0.78 -8.33
N GLU A 47 -2.38 -0.25 -9.01
CA GLU A 47 -2.67 -0.23 -10.45
C GLU A 47 -4.18 -0.23 -10.63
N GLU A 48 -4.69 0.77 -11.34
CA GLU A 48 -6.12 0.89 -11.67
C GLU A 48 -6.31 1.21 -13.14
N TYR A 49 -7.52 1.00 -13.64
CA TYR A 49 -7.84 1.36 -15.01
C TYR A 49 -7.85 2.89 -15.18
N MET A 50 -6.87 3.40 -15.94
CA MET A 50 -6.70 4.82 -16.20
C MET A 50 -7.10 5.16 -17.64
N ALA A 51 -8.22 5.87 -17.80
CA ALA A 51 -8.61 6.41 -19.11
C ALA A 51 -7.84 7.69 -19.44
N CYS A 52 -7.93 8.71 -18.58
CA CYS A 52 -7.32 10.03 -18.86
C CYS A 52 -5.92 10.23 -18.28
N ALA A 53 -5.57 9.51 -17.20
CA ALA A 53 -4.33 9.66 -16.42
C ALA A 53 -3.96 11.10 -15.94
N VAL A 54 -4.88 12.07 -16.04
CA VAL A 54 -4.66 13.48 -15.65
C VAL A 54 -5.68 13.97 -14.61
N GLY A 55 -6.36 13.06 -13.93
CA GLY A 55 -7.33 13.37 -12.87
C GLY A 55 -8.69 13.91 -13.33
N GLY A 56 -8.90 14.12 -14.63
CA GLY A 56 -10.13 14.70 -15.18
C GLY A 56 -11.34 13.75 -15.25
N CYS A 57 -11.11 12.46 -15.54
CA CYS A 57 -12.19 11.48 -15.69
C CYS A 57 -12.64 10.81 -14.39
N ALA A 58 -11.81 10.85 -13.34
CA ALA A 58 -12.01 10.11 -12.08
C ALA A 58 -12.27 8.59 -12.22
N GLY A 59 -11.87 7.96 -13.34
CA GLY A 59 -12.06 6.53 -13.55
C GLY A 59 -11.13 5.61 -12.74
N CYS A 60 -10.03 6.14 -12.21
CA CYS A 60 -9.05 5.40 -11.42
C CYS A 60 -9.16 5.73 -9.92
N VAL A 61 -10.40 5.83 -9.40
CA VAL A 61 -10.62 6.14 -7.99
C VAL A 61 -10.53 4.90 -7.12
N VAL A 62 -9.90 5.04 -5.96
CA VAL A 62 -9.80 4.03 -4.90
C VAL A 62 -10.29 4.63 -3.59
N GLU A 63 -10.84 3.78 -2.72
CA GLU A 63 -11.20 4.18 -1.36
C GLU A 63 -9.95 4.15 -0.48
N VAL A 64 -9.75 5.21 0.31
CA VAL A 64 -8.64 5.37 1.26
C VAL A 64 -9.24 5.73 2.61
N GLN A 65 -8.93 4.94 3.64
CA GLN A 65 -9.34 5.21 5.02
C GLN A 65 -8.54 6.39 5.58
N SER A 66 -9.23 7.30 6.27
CA SER A 66 -8.64 8.46 6.94
C SER A 66 -9.26 8.67 8.31
N GLU A 67 -8.69 9.55 9.13
CA GLU A 67 -9.23 9.91 10.46
C GLU A 67 -10.68 10.44 10.39
N ASN A 68 -11.06 11.04 9.26
CA ASN A 68 -12.40 11.59 9.04
C ASN A 68 -13.35 10.61 8.31
N GLY A 69 -12.96 9.34 8.18
CA GLY A 69 -13.68 8.31 7.43
C GLY A 69 -13.09 8.03 6.04
N ALA A 70 -13.77 7.18 5.28
CA ALA A 70 -13.37 6.79 3.94
C ALA A 70 -13.42 7.98 2.94
N ALA A 71 -12.37 8.12 2.14
CA ALA A 71 -12.27 9.13 1.09
C ALA A 71 -11.89 8.50 -0.24
N MET A 72 -12.50 8.96 -1.34
CA MET A 72 -12.12 8.53 -2.68
C MET A 72 -10.91 9.34 -3.17
N LYS A 73 -9.85 8.65 -3.59
CA LYS A 73 -8.62 9.24 -4.15
C LYS A 73 -8.38 8.71 -5.56
N ARG A 74 -7.89 9.55 -6.47
CA ARG A 74 -7.57 9.16 -7.84
C ARG A 74 -6.13 8.68 -7.91
N VAL A 75 -5.92 7.42 -8.28
CA VAL A 75 -4.57 6.81 -8.37
C VAL A 75 -3.63 7.63 -9.26
N CYS A 76 -4.12 8.18 -10.38
CA CYS A 76 -3.27 8.93 -11.33
C CYS A 76 -2.72 10.28 -10.83
N VAL A 77 -3.32 10.91 -9.81
CA VAL A 77 -2.92 12.26 -9.35
C VAL A 77 -2.80 12.38 -7.84
N ASP A 78 -3.59 11.62 -7.09
CA ASP A 78 -3.55 11.56 -5.64
C ASP A 78 -2.66 10.37 -5.16
N GLY A 79 -2.36 9.41 -6.05
CA GLY A 79 -1.46 8.27 -5.83
C GLY A 79 -0.23 8.32 -6.76
N PRO A 80 0.26 7.19 -7.32
CA PRO A 80 -0.26 5.82 -7.21
C PRO A 80 0.20 5.09 -5.92
N ILE A 81 1.05 5.73 -5.13
CA ILE A 81 1.63 5.17 -3.91
C ILE A 81 0.73 5.54 -2.74
N PHE A 82 0.30 4.54 -1.98
CA PHE A 82 -0.53 4.70 -0.80
C PHE A 82 0.06 3.91 0.37
N ASP A 83 -0.28 4.32 1.59
CA ASP A 83 -0.02 3.51 2.79
C ASP A 83 -0.94 2.28 2.75
N ALA A 84 -0.34 1.09 2.83
CA ALA A 84 -1.05 -0.18 2.77
C ALA A 84 -2.18 -0.26 3.80
N ARG A 85 -2.01 0.29 5.00
CA ARG A 85 -3.01 0.27 6.10
C ARG A 85 -4.25 1.11 5.81
N THR A 86 -4.17 1.98 4.80
CA THR A 86 -5.27 2.87 4.44
C THR A 86 -6.08 2.35 3.26
N VAL A 87 -5.54 1.37 2.52
CA VAL A 87 -6.16 0.83 1.29
C VAL A 87 -6.45 -0.67 1.36
N PHE A 88 -5.94 -1.36 2.39
CA PHE A 88 -6.21 -2.75 2.73
C PHE A 88 -6.53 -2.83 4.23
#